data_AF-V8D4U3-F1
#
_entry.id   AF-V8D4U3-F1
#
_cell.length_a   1.000
_cell.length_b   1.000
_cell.length_c   1.000
_cell.angle_alpha   90.00
_cell.angle_beta   90.00
_cell.angle_gamma   90.00
#
_symmetry.space_group_name_H-M   'P 1'
#
loop_
_entity.id
_entity.type
_entity.pdbx_description
1 polymer ?
#
loop_
_entity_poly.entity_id
_entity_poly.type
_entity_poly.pdbx_seq_one_letter_code
_entity_poly.pdbx_strand_id
1 'polypeptide(L)' 'MTSGQWEQDSNEAQATYFAAQLELWATQIEEELTNNKVSAEMHSRKRFELYEVRRQIDALRRRFPAAFSV' A
#
# COMPACT_ATOMS: atom_id res chain seq x y z
N MET A 1 17.82 -20.55 -19.50
CA MET A 1 16.79 -19.56 -19.12
C MET A 1 16.43 -19.83 -17.68
N THR A 2 17.01 -19.14 -16.70
CA THR A 2 16.72 -19.45 -15.29
C THR A 2 16.79 -18.22 -14.38
N SER A 3 17.86 -17.42 -14.37
CA SER A 3 18.01 -16.38 -13.34
C SER A 3 16.97 -15.24 -13.40
N GLY A 4 16.62 -14.75 -14.59
CA GLY A 4 15.70 -13.61 -14.72
C GLY A 4 14.23 -13.89 -14.37
N GLN A 5 13.77 -15.14 -14.51
CA GLN A 5 12.39 -15.50 -14.14
C GLN A 5 12.24 -15.55 -12.62
N TRP A 6 13.20 -16.16 -11.90
CA TRP A 6 13.18 -16.21 -10.45
C TRP A 6 13.25 -14.83 -9.79
N GLU A 7 14.03 -13.91 -10.37
CA GLU A 7 14.08 -12.52 -9.91
C GLU A 7 12.76 -11.79 -10.11
N GLN A 8 12.10 -11.99 -11.26
CA GLN A 8 10.79 -11.42 -11.53
C GLN A 8 9.74 -11.94 -10.54
N ASP A 9 9.65 -13.26 -10.36
CA ASP A 9 8.70 -13.89 -9.45
C ASP A 9 8.93 -13.42 -7.99
N SER A 10 10.20 -13.24 -7.58
CA SER A 10 10.55 -12.71 -6.26
C SER A 10 10.13 -11.24 -6.09
N ASN A 11 10.36 -10.40 -7.10
CA ASN A 11 9.96 -8.99 -7.08
C ASN A 11 8.42 -8.85 -7.06
N GLU A 12 7.70 -9.70 -7.78
CA GLU A 12 6.25 -9.74 -7.79
C GLU A 12 5.69 -10.16 -6.41
N ALA A 13 6.24 -11.21 -5.80
CA ALA A 13 5.85 -11.64 -4.46
C ALA A 13 6.12 -10.55 -3.40
N GLN A 14 7.24 -9.84 -3.50
CA GLN A 14 7.56 -8.70 -2.64
C GLN A 14 6.57 -7.53 -2.84
N ALA A 15 6.21 -7.23 -4.09
CA ALA A 15 5.24 -6.18 -4.40
C ALA A 15 3.87 -6.48 -3.78
N THR A 16 3.39 -7.73 -3.87
CA THR A 16 2.15 -8.17 -3.24
C THR A 16 2.22 -8.06 -1.71
N TYR A 17 3.34 -8.48 -1.11
CA TYR A 17 3.54 -8.36 0.34
C TYR A 17 3.50 -6.90 0.80
N PHE A 18 4.23 -6.00 0.14
CA PHE A 18 4.25 -4.59 0.51
C PHE A 18 2.89 -3.92 0.31
N ALA A 19 2.18 -4.23 -0.78
CA ALA A 19 0.83 -3.74 -0.99
C ALA A 19 -0.11 -4.16 0.15
N ALA A 20 -0.05 -5.43 0.59
CA ALA A 20 -0.86 -5.90 1.72
C ALA A 20 -0.54 -5.16 3.04
N GLN A 21 0.74 -4.88 3.32
CA GLN A 21 1.13 -4.08 4.49
C GLN A 21 0.61 -2.64 4.40
N LEU A 22 0.67 -2.03 3.22
CA LEU A 22 0.14 -0.69 2.99
C LEU A 22 -1.40 -0.66 3.11
N GLU A 23 -2.11 -1.69 2.64
CA GLU A 23 -3.57 -1.80 2.78
C GLU A 23 -3.99 -1.93 4.25
N LEU A 24 -3.24 -2.70 5.04
CA LEU A 24 -3.45 -2.78 6.48
C LEU A 24 -3.26 -1.42 7.17
N TRP A 25 -2.20 -0.69 6.82
CA TRP A 25 -1.95 0.64 7.37
C TRP A 25 -3.02 1.65 6.95
N ALA A 26 -3.46 1.64 5.69
CA ALA A 26 -4.56 2.46 5.22
C ALA A 26 -5.83 2.24 6.05
N THR A 27 -6.15 0.97 6.36
CA THR A 27 -7.30 0.59 7.18
C THR A 27 -7.19 1.16 8.60
N GLN A 28 -6.01 1.07 9.22
CA GLN A 28 -5.77 1.64 10.54
C GLN A 28 -5.95 3.16 10.56
N ILE A 29 -5.44 3.87 9.54
CA ILE A 29 -5.62 5.33 9.44
C ILE A 29 -7.11 5.69 9.29
N GLU A 30 -7.86 4.93 8.49
CA GLU A 30 -9.31 5.13 8.30
C GLU A 30 -10.10 4.92 9.60
N GLU A 31 -9.74 3.90 10.39
CA GLU A 31 -10.33 3.66 11.71
C GLU A 31 -10.04 4.81 12.67
N GLU A 32 -8.81 5.32 12.70
CA GLU A 32 -8.43 6.46 13.56
C GLU A 32 -9.15 7.75 13.16
N LEU A 33 -9.31 7.99 11.85
CA LEU A 33 -10.08 9.12 11.32
C LEU A 33 -11.57 9.00 11.68
N THR A 34 -12.15 7.79 11.60
CA THR A 34 -13.57 7.55 11.90
C THR A 34 -13.88 7.67 13.39
N ASN A 35 -12.96 7.23 14.25
CA ASN A 35 -13.16 7.25 15.70
C ASN A 35 -13.11 8.66 16.31
N ASN A 36 -12.77 9.70 15.55
CA ASN A 36 -12.86 11.13 15.89
C ASN A 36 -12.19 11.55 17.23
N LYS A 37 -11.26 10.73 17.73
CA LYS A 37 -10.49 10.98 18.97
C LYS A 37 -9.25 11.84 18.74
N VAL A 38 -9.04 12.30 17.51
CA VAL A 38 -7.83 13.03 17.09
C VAL A 38 -8.15 14.51 16.87
N SER A 39 -7.20 15.38 17.18
CA SER A 39 -7.34 16.82 16.94
C SER A 39 -7.52 17.12 15.43
N ALA A 40 -8.05 18.29 15.09
CA ALA A 40 -8.23 18.71 13.68
C ALA A 40 -6.90 18.73 12.88
N GLU A 41 -5.79 19.12 13.52
CA GLU A 41 -4.46 19.06 12.94
C GLU A 41 -4.02 17.62 12.65
N MET A 42 -4.24 16.72 13.61
CA MET A 42 -3.93 15.30 13.46
C MET A 42 -4.81 14.65 12.38
N HIS A 43 -6.07 15.05 12.28
CA HIS A 43 -6.99 14.60 11.25
C HIS A 43 -6.50 15.02 9.85
N SER A 44 -5.97 16.23 9.71
CA SER A 44 -5.41 16.73 8.44
C SER A 44 -4.15 15.94 8.03
N ARG A 45 -3.26 15.68 8.99
CA ARG A 45 -2.05 14.86 8.78
C ARG A 45 -2.39 13.43 8.37
N LYS A 46 -3.31 12.77 9.09
CA LYS A 46 -3.74 11.40 8.79
C LYS A 46 -4.41 11.29 7.42
N ARG A 47 -5.18 12.30 6.98
CA ARG A 47 -5.72 12.32 5.62
C ARG A 47 -4.64 12.41 4.54
N PHE A 48 -3.59 13.19 4.79
CA PHE A 48 -2.45 13.27 3.88
C PHE A 48 -1.68 11.94 3.83
N GLU A 49 -1.44 11.33 5.00
CA GLU A 49 -0.81 10.03 5.13
C GLU A 49 -1.59 8.94 4.38
N LEU A 50 -2.91 8.87 4.57
CA LEU A 50 -3.78 7.94 3.84
C LEU A 50 -3.70 8.13 2.32
N TYR A 51 -3.64 9.37 1.86
CA TYR A 51 -3.47 9.67 0.44
C TYR A 51 -2.12 9.12 -0.09
N GLU A 52 -1.02 9.36 0.62
CA GLU A 52 0.30 8.87 0.20
C GLU A 52 0.37 7.34 0.21
N VAL A 53 -0.23 6.68 1.21
CA VAL A 53 -0.29 5.21 1.27
C VAL A 53 -1.03 4.65 0.07
N ARG A 54 -2.22 5.18 -0.24
CA ARG A 54 -3.00 4.77 -1.42
C ARG A 54 -2.23 5.00 -2.71
N ARG A 55 -1.53 6.13 -2.82
CA ARG A 55 -0.67 6.44 -3.97
C ARG A 55 0.48 5.44 -4.13
N GLN A 56 1.08 4.97 -3.04
CA GLN A 56 2.13 3.95 -3.08
C GLN A 56 1.59 2.58 -3.52
N ILE A 57 0.41 2.18 -3.04
CA ILE A 57 -0.28 0.97 -3.51
C ILE A 57 -0.53 1.04 -5.02
N ASP A 58 -1.06 2.18 -5.50
CA ASP A 58 -1.27 2.39 -6.93
C ASP A 58 0.04 2.30 -7.74
N ALA A 59 1.14 2.82 -7.20
CA ALA A 59 2.45 2.74 -7.84
C ALA A 59 2.95 1.28 -7.93
N LEU A 60 2.75 0.48 -6.88
CA LEU A 60 3.08 -0.96 -6.88
C LEU A 60 2.23 -1.69 -7.93
N ARG A 61 0.92 -1.44 -7.97
CA ARG A 61 -0.01 -2.07 -8.93
C ARG A 61 0.33 -1.72 -10.38
N ARG A 62 0.73 -0.48 -10.66
CA ARG A 62 1.19 -0.05 -12.00
C ARG A 62 2.53 -0.66 -12.37
N ARG A 63 3.45 -0.82 -11.39
CA ARG A 63 4.80 -1.33 -11.63
C ARG A 63 4.83 -2.84 -11.82
N PHE A 64 3.99 -3.58 -11.09
CA PHE A 64 3.95 -5.04 -11.08
C PHE A 64 2.54 -5.57 -11.42
N PRO A 65 1.98 -5.26 -12.59
CA PRO A 65 0.59 -5.60 -12.91
C PRO A 65 0.31 -7.11 -12.82
N ALA A 66 1.28 -7.96 -13.17
CA ALA A 66 1.16 -9.41 -13.07
C ALA A 66 0.99 -9.90 -11.61
N ALA A 67 1.62 -9.23 -10.64
CA ALA A 67 1.50 -9.54 -9.22
C ALA A 67 0.09 -9.30 -8.64
N PHE A 68 -0.74 -8.53 -9.35
CA PHE A 68 -2.09 -8.15 -8.93
C PHE A 68 -3.18 -8.60 -9.93
N SER A 69 -2.81 -9.40 -10.93
CA SER A 69 -3.74 -9.94 -11.92
C SER A 69 -4.32 -11.27 -11.40
N VAL A 70 -5.25 -11.18 -10.44
CA VAL A 70 -6.07 -12.32 -10.01
C VAL A 70 -7.25 -12.49 -10.96
#